data_AF-A0A497ABY6-F1
#
_entry.id   AF-A0A497ABY6-F1
#
_cell.length_a   1.000
_cell.length_b   1.000
_cell.length_c   1.000
_cell.angle_alpha   90.00
_cell.angle_beta   90.00
_cell.angle_gamma   90.00
#
_symmetry.space_group_name_H-M   'P 1'
#
loop_
_entity.id
_entity.type
_entity.pdbx_description
1 polymer ?
#
loop_
_entity_poly.entity_id
_entity_poly.type
_entity_poly.pdbx_seq_one_letter_code
_entity_poly.pdbx_strand_id
1 'polypeptide(L)'
;MSVGENIVNSAAETTFAPDGIESSENIFKKTFRRYFPLILILWILLVLYPNPLSLVVSIHRFINPTVNPSAVEMILDDFPSDPVAIEKAVLERISYRLDWELYGVPWYFPAVEEILERGEGDCKARALVLASILKAKDIPSQVNSSLVHVWVDYEGKQETTIENNQVKFYQHDPETGERRFQIPEIAPGEVMNSWRQQLWAPMPIDRRVLLISGLLALVVARVVLRKKGTAQ
;
A
#
# COMPACT_ATOMS: atom_id res chain seq x y z
N MET A 1 0.88 -71.22 -65.00
CA MET A 1 1.78 -71.14 -63.83
C MET A 1 2.44 -69.76 -63.85
N SER A 2 1.81 -68.79 -63.17
CA SER A 2 2.31 -68.02 -62.00
C SER A 2 2.57 -66.58 -62.49
N VAL A 3 1.74 -65.55 -62.27
CA VAL A 3 1.21 -64.91 -61.04
C VAL A 3 2.32 -64.37 -60.12
N GLY A 4 2.23 -63.05 -59.84
CA GLY A 4 2.84 -62.30 -58.73
C GLY A 4 4.04 -61.45 -59.14
N GLU A 5 4.22 -60.19 -58.72
CA GLU A 5 3.42 -59.29 -57.88
C GLU A 5 4.08 -57.89 -57.94
N ASN A 6 3.26 -56.84 -57.90
CA ASN A 6 3.69 -55.45 -57.75
C ASN A 6 4.17 -55.20 -56.32
N ILE A 7 5.30 -54.51 -56.12
CA ILE A 7 5.61 -53.85 -54.85
C ILE A 7 5.94 -52.38 -55.12
N VAL A 8 4.93 -51.54 -54.86
CA VAL A 8 5.05 -50.10 -54.69
C VAL A 8 5.58 -49.85 -53.28
N ASN A 9 6.79 -49.32 -53.15
CA ASN A 9 7.32 -48.85 -51.88
C ASN A 9 6.64 -47.52 -51.50
N SER A 10 5.58 -47.61 -50.71
CA SER A 10 4.99 -46.48 -49.98
C SER A 10 5.75 -46.29 -48.67
N ALA A 11 6.65 -45.32 -48.63
CA ALA A 11 7.28 -44.88 -47.39
C ALA A 11 6.27 -44.06 -46.59
N ALA A 12 5.64 -44.71 -45.60
CA ALA A 12 4.83 -44.03 -44.59
C ALA A 12 5.75 -43.25 -43.65
N GLU A 13 5.93 -41.97 -43.94
CA GLU A 13 6.51 -41.00 -43.01
C GLU A 13 5.54 -40.83 -41.84
N THR A 14 5.80 -41.59 -40.77
CA THR A 14 4.99 -41.53 -39.55
C THR A 14 5.52 -40.39 -38.70
N THR A 15 4.93 -39.20 -38.88
CA THR A 15 5.22 -38.02 -38.06
C THR A 15 4.71 -38.26 -36.64
N PHE A 16 5.55 -38.83 -35.77
CA PHE A 16 5.34 -38.86 -34.34
C PHE A 16 5.46 -37.43 -33.79
N ALA A 17 4.35 -36.70 -33.74
CA ALA A 17 4.25 -35.53 -32.88
C ALA A 17 4.23 -36.03 -31.42
N PRO A 18 4.99 -35.42 -30.49
CA PRO A 18 5.04 -35.88 -29.11
C PRO A 18 3.79 -35.41 -28.36
N ASP A 19 2.85 -36.33 -28.11
CA ASP A 19 1.60 -36.12 -27.35
C ASP A 19 1.77 -35.42 -26.00
N GLY A 20 2.99 -35.43 -25.42
CA GLY A 20 3.29 -34.76 -24.15
C GLY A 20 3.28 -33.22 -24.20
N ILE A 21 3.57 -32.61 -25.35
CA ILE A 21 3.72 -31.14 -25.44
C ILE A 21 2.34 -30.46 -25.40
N GLU A 22 1.36 -30.99 -26.13
CA GLU A 22 0.02 -30.40 -26.26
C GLU A 22 -0.79 -30.47 -24.95
N SER A 23 -0.62 -31.56 -24.19
CA SER A 23 -1.22 -31.72 -22.85
C SER A 23 -0.68 -30.68 -21.85
N SER A 24 0.64 -30.45 -21.84
CA SER A 24 1.29 -29.50 -20.94
C SER A 24 0.87 -28.04 -21.20
N GLU A 25 0.73 -27.67 -22.48
CA GLU A 25 0.34 -26.31 -22.90
C GLU A 25 -1.11 -26.00 -22.48
N ASN A 26 -2.00 -26.98 -22.57
CA ASN A 26 -3.41 -26.85 -22.18
C ASN A 26 -3.56 -26.73 -20.65
N ILE A 27 -2.78 -27.48 -19.88
CA ILE A 27 -2.73 -27.37 -18.41
C ILE A 27 -2.23 -25.99 -18.01
N PHE A 28 -1.13 -25.50 -18.61
CA PHE A 28 -0.59 -24.18 -18.32
C PHE A 28 -1.59 -23.05 -18.59
N LYS A 29 -2.24 -23.06 -19.77
CA LYS A 29 -3.28 -22.06 -20.14
C LYS A 29 -4.43 -22.04 -19.13
N LYS A 30 -4.92 -23.21 -18.72
CA LYS A 30 -6.03 -23.33 -17.77
C LYS A 30 -5.64 -22.81 -16.39
N THR A 31 -4.44 -23.17 -15.92
CA THR A 31 -3.86 -22.71 -14.65
C THR A 31 -3.65 -21.20 -14.66
N PHE A 32 -2.99 -20.65 -15.69
CA PHE A 32 -2.75 -19.20 -15.80
C PHE A 32 -4.07 -18.40 -15.77
N ARG A 33 -5.11 -18.82 -16.48
CA ARG A 33 -6.41 -18.13 -16.46
C ARG A 33 -7.06 -18.14 -15.07
N ARG A 34 -6.97 -19.27 -14.37
CA ARG A 34 -7.52 -19.43 -13.01
C ARG A 34 -6.80 -18.51 -12.01
N TYR A 35 -5.48 -18.39 -12.12
CA TYR A 35 -4.66 -17.58 -11.21
C TYR A 35 -4.37 -16.16 -11.71
N PHE A 36 -4.87 -15.77 -12.89
CA PHE A 36 -4.61 -14.44 -13.46
C PHE A 36 -4.91 -13.29 -12.50
N PRO A 37 -6.07 -13.26 -11.78
CA PRO A 37 -6.33 -12.17 -10.82
C PRO A 37 -5.30 -12.11 -9.71
N LEU A 38 -4.87 -13.28 -9.20
CA LEU A 38 -3.84 -13.37 -8.18
C LEU A 38 -2.49 -12.89 -8.70
N ILE A 39 -2.08 -13.30 -9.91
CA ILE A 39 -0.85 -12.84 -10.57
C ILE A 39 -0.86 -11.32 -10.73
N LEU A 40 -2.01 -10.75 -11.13
CA LEU A 40 -2.17 -9.31 -11.30
C LEU A 40 -2.04 -8.56 -9.96
N ILE A 41 -2.68 -9.06 -8.90
CA ILE A 41 -2.56 -8.49 -7.56
C ILE A 41 -1.11 -8.59 -7.05
N LEU A 42 -0.47 -9.74 -7.21
CA LEU A 42 0.92 -9.96 -6.81
C LEU A 42 1.87 -9.04 -7.59
N TRP A 43 1.64 -8.83 -8.88
CA TRP A 43 2.43 -7.89 -9.68
C TRP A 43 2.32 -6.47 -9.13
N ILE A 44 1.10 -5.99 -8.87
CA ILE A 44 0.88 -4.66 -8.28
C ILE A 44 1.59 -4.57 -6.92
N LEU A 45 1.39 -5.57 -6.05
CA LEU A 45 2.00 -5.59 -4.72
C LEU A 45 3.52 -5.56 -4.79
N LEU A 46 4.17 -6.35 -5.65
CA LEU A 46 5.63 -6.40 -5.74
C LEU A 46 6.23 -5.12 -6.35
N VAL A 47 5.52 -4.47 -7.27
CA VAL A 47 5.96 -3.18 -7.83
C VAL A 47 5.87 -2.08 -6.79
N LEU A 48 4.76 -2.03 -6.03
CA LEU A 48 4.51 -1.02 -4.99
C LEU A 48 5.31 -1.29 -3.70
N TYR A 49 5.51 -2.55 -3.35
CA TYR A 49 6.21 -3.02 -2.15
C TYR A 49 7.22 -4.10 -2.55
N PRO A 50 8.42 -3.68 -3.00
CA PRO A 50 9.50 -4.62 -3.32
C PRO A 50 9.87 -5.50 -2.13
N ASN A 51 9.75 -4.94 -0.93
CA ASN A 51 9.75 -5.66 0.32
C ASN A 51 8.33 -5.72 0.90
N PRO A 52 7.60 -6.84 0.76
CA PRO A 52 6.23 -6.96 1.27
C PRO A 52 6.15 -6.88 2.80
N LEU A 53 7.26 -7.12 3.52
CA LEU A 53 7.30 -6.98 4.97
C LEU A 53 7.04 -5.53 5.41
N SER A 54 7.43 -4.54 4.58
CA SER A 54 7.16 -3.12 4.88
C SER A 54 5.67 -2.85 5.00
N LEU A 55 4.84 -3.47 4.15
CA LEU A 55 3.38 -3.34 4.22
C LEU A 55 2.84 -4.02 5.50
N VAL A 56 3.31 -5.22 5.81
CA VAL A 56 2.88 -5.97 7.00
C VAL A 56 3.19 -5.20 8.29
N VAL A 57 4.42 -4.70 8.41
CA VAL A 57 4.86 -3.87 9.54
C VAL A 57 4.02 -2.60 9.64
N SER A 58 3.75 -1.95 8.52
CA SER A 58 2.97 -0.71 8.48
C SER A 58 1.52 -0.94 8.91
N ILE A 59 0.89 -2.02 8.45
CA ILE A 59 -0.47 -2.41 8.88
C ILE A 59 -0.48 -2.69 10.38
N HIS A 60 0.49 -3.45 10.87
CA HIS A 60 0.59 -3.76 12.30
C HIS A 60 0.71 -2.49 13.16
N ARG A 61 1.60 -1.56 12.76
CA ARG A 61 1.81 -0.29 13.46
C ARG A 61 0.65 0.68 13.31
N PHE A 62 -0.09 0.64 12.22
CA PHE A 62 -1.31 1.44 12.06
C PHE A 62 -2.44 0.94 12.96
N ILE A 63 -2.63 -0.38 13.08
CA ILE A 63 -3.62 -0.97 13.97
C ILE A 63 -3.23 -0.77 15.44
N ASN A 64 -1.92 -0.80 15.74
CA ASN A 64 -1.36 -0.57 17.06
C ASN A 64 -0.38 0.63 17.05
N PRO A 65 -0.88 1.88 16.93
CA PRO A 65 -0.03 3.07 16.89
C PRO A 65 0.83 3.16 18.15
N THR A 66 2.14 3.04 17.98
CA THR A 66 3.07 3.04 19.10
C THR A 66 3.46 4.48 19.43
N VAL A 67 2.64 5.16 20.22
CA VAL A 67 3.01 6.41 20.87
C VAL A 67 4.07 6.10 21.92
N ASN A 68 5.25 6.72 21.83
CA ASN A 68 6.40 6.40 22.68
C ASN A 68 6.95 7.66 23.41
N PRO A 69 6.45 7.95 24.63
CA PRO A 69 6.95 9.04 25.47
C PRO A 69 8.46 8.97 25.75
N SER A 70 9.00 7.76 25.94
CA SER A 70 10.43 7.59 26.26
C SER A 70 11.34 7.91 25.07
N ALA A 71 10.88 7.72 23.83
CA ALA A 71 11.65 8.07 22.64
C ALA A 71 11.86 9.58 22.49
N VAL A 72 10.93 10.40 22.99
CA VAL A 72 10.99 11.87 22.92
C VAL A 72 11.58 12.51 24.17
N GLU A 73 11.90 11.74 25.21
CA GLU A 73 12.33 12.24 26.53
C GLU A 73 13.52 13.21 26.43
N MET A 74 14.53 12.86 25.62
CA MET A 74 15.74 13.66 25.43
C MET A 74 15.51 15.00 24.72
N ILE A 75 14.36 15.17 24.06
CA ILE A 75 14.03 16.42 23.33
C ILE A 75 12.91 17.20 24.01
N LEU A 76 12.34 16.73 25.12
CA LEU A 76 11.16 17.35 25.74
C LEU A 76 11.38 18.79 26.20
N ASP A 77 12.60 19.11 26.63
CA ASP A 77 12.99 20.43 27.12
C ASP A 77 13.04 21.47 25.99
N ASP A 78 13.14 21.03 24.73
CA ASP A 78 13.09 21.91 23.55
C ASP A 78 11.66 22.39 23.24
N PHE A 79 10.65 21.74 23.83
CA PHE A 79 9.23 22.00 23.52
C PHE A 79 8.54 22.84 24.60
N PRO A 80 7.66 23.78 24.20
CA PRO A 80 6.85 24.56 25.12
C PRO A 80 5.87 23.69 25.92
N SER A 81 5.17 24.29 26.88
CA SER A 81 4.13 23.60 27.67
C SER A 81 2.73 23.69 27.05
N ASP A 82 2.48 24.70 26.21
CA ASP A 82 1.20 24.89 25.54
C ASP A 82 1.04 23.91 24.36
N PRO A 83 -0.04 23.11 24.28
CA PRO A 83 -0.16 22.05 23.27
C PRO A 83 -0.25 22.57 21.83
N VAL A 84 -0.81 23.76 21.63
CA VAL A 84 -0.85 24.40 20.30
C VAL A 84 0.57 24.81 19.87
N ALA A 85 1.35 25.36 20.79
CA ALA A 85 2.75 25.68 20.55
C ALA A 85 3.62 24.42 20.35
N ILE A 86 3.32 23.31 21.04
CA ILE A 86 3.98 22.01 20.82
C ILE A 86 3.71 21.52 19.40
N GLU A 87 2.44 21.50 18.96
CA GLU A 87 2.09 21.08 17.60
C GLU A 87 2.87 21.90 16.57
N LYS A 88 2.88 23.23 16.71
CA LYS A 88 3.65 24.10 15.81
C LYS A 88 5.15 23.75 15.81
N ALA A 89 5.75 23.55 16.98
CA ALA A 89 7.16 23.16 17.08
C ALA A 89 7.45 21.80 16.45
N VAL A 90 6.53 20.83 16.54
CA VAL A 90 6.67 19.53 15.85
C VAL A 90 6.60 19.70 14.34
N LEU A 91 5.69 20.52 13.83
CA LEU A 91 5.57 20.80 12.39
C LEU A 91 6.83 21.50 11.83
N GLU A 92 7.50 22.31 12.65
CA GLU A 92 8.77 22.97 12.30
C GLU A 92 9.96 22.01 12.39
N ARG A 93 10.00 21.12 13.40
CA ARG A 93 11.11 20.19 13.62
C ARG A 93 11.12 19.00 12.66
N ILE A 94 9.95 18.46 12.32
CA ILE A 94 9.82 17.29 11.44
C ILE A 94 9.44 17.75 10.04
N SER A 95 10.40 17.74 9.11
CA SER A 95 10.17 18.21 7.73
C SER A 95 9.20 17.30 6.97
N TYR A 96 8.25 17.90 6.25
CA TYR A 96 7.23 17.14 5.54
C TYR A 96 7.81 16.42 4.32
N ARG A 97 7.76 15.09 4.32
CA ARG A 97 8.23 14.22 3.22
C ARG A 97 7.31 13.02 3.06
N LEU A 98 7.05 12.63 1.82
CA LEU A 98 6.13 11.52 1.51
C LEU A 98 6.85 10.16 1.56
N ASP A 99 6.10 9.08 1.76
CA ASP A 99 6.67 7.74 1.91
C ASP A 99 7.43 7.25 0.68
N TRP A 100 7.04 7.70 -0.52
CA TRP A 100 7.79 7.41 -1.73
C TRP A 100 9.22 7.97 -1.69
N GLU A 101 9.38 9.16 -1.12
CA GLU A 101 10.68 9.84 -1.01
C GLU A 101 11.54 9.22 0.09
N LEU A 102 10.93 8.84 1.22
CA LEU A 102 11.63 8.33 2.40
C LEU A 102 11.91 6.82 2.36
N TYR A 103 10.92 6.04 1.93
CA TYR A 103 10.88 4.59 2.07
C TYR A 103 10.73 3.85 0.74
N GLY A 104 10.52 4.58 -0.37
CA GLY A 104 10.38 4.00 -1.70
C GLY A 104 9.13 3.14 -1.87
N VAL A 105 8.09 3.37 -1.06
CA VAL A 105 6.81 2.66 -1.07
C VAL A 105 5.65 3.65 -0.96
N PRO A 106 4.43 3.31 -1.41
CA PRO A 106 3.33 4.27 -1.41
C PRO A 106 2.80 4.61 -0.02
N TRP A 107 2.98 3.69 0.94
CA TRP A 107 2.53 3.90 2.31
C TRP A 107 3.40 3.10 3.28
N TYR A 108 3.96 3.76 4.29
CA TYR A 108 4.77 3.14 5.33
C TYR A 108 4.51 3.78 6.68
N PHE A 109 4.12 3.02 7.71
CA PHE A 109 3.85 3.56 9.04
C PHE A 109 5.11 3.46 9.92
N PRO A 110 5.86 4.55 10.16
CA PRO A 110 7.15 4.51 10.85
C PRO A 110 7.00 4.37 12.37
N ALA A 111 8.11 4.04 13.05
CA ALA A 111 8.22 4.13 14.51
C ALA A 111 8.67 5.54 14.93
N VAL A 112 8.42 5.94 16.18
CA VAL A 112 8.79 7.29 16.69
C VAL A 112 10.28 7.52 16.59
N GLU A 113 11.09 6.54 16.96
CA GLU A 113 12.55 6.59 16.93
C GLU A 113 13.09 6.83 15.52
N GLU A 114 12.50 6.14 14.53
CA GLU A 114 12.86 6.29 13.12
C GLU A 114 12.54 7.69 12.58
N ILE A 115 11.40 8.26 13.02
CA ILE A 115 11.03 9.64 12.67
C ILE A 115 12.02 10.63 13.28
N LEU A 116 12.37 10.45 14.55
CA LEU A 116 13.29 11.34 15.27
C LEU A 116 14.72 11.28 14.71
N GLU A 117 15.19 10.09 14.31
CA GLU A 117 16.50 9.91 13.68
C GLU A 117 16.57 10.64 12.32
N ARG A 118 15.50 10.57 11.53
CA ARG A 118 15.44 11.21 10.21
C ARG A 118 15.12 12.70 10.27
N GLY A 119 14.31 13.14 11.24
CA GLY A 119 13.74 14.48 11.28
C GLY A 119 12.75 14.76 10.15
N GLU A 120 12.23 13.73 9.49
CA GLU A 120 11.40 13.83 8.29
C GLU A 120 10.20 12.86 8.35
N GLY A 121 9.08 13.28 7.77
CA GLY A 121 7.89 12.43 7.64
C GLY A 121 6.63 13.23 7.32
N ASP A 122 5.58 12.54 6.93
CA ASP A 122 4.28 13.13 6.57
C ASP A 122 3.34 13.25 7.79
N CYS A 123 2.03 13.35 7.54
CA CYS A 123 1.01 13.56 8.57
C CYS A 123 1.09 12.54 9.73
N LYS A 124 1.19 11.25 9.42
CA LYS A 124 1.26 10.16 10.41
C LYS A 124 2.54 10.22 11.24
N ALA A 125 3.68 10.57 10.64
CA ALA A 125 4.93 10.73 11.36
C ALA A 125 4.84 11.89 12.37
N ARG A 126 4.39 13.07 11.90
CA ARG A 126 4.18 14.24 12.76
C ARG A 126 3.18 13.98 13.89
N ALA A 127 2.09 13.28 13.59
CA ALA A 127 1.09 12.92 14.59
C ALA A 127 1.65 12.00 15.68
N LEU A 128 2.46 11.00 15.33
CA LEU A 128 3.08 10.10 16.32
C LEU A 128 4.06 10.83 17.24
N VAL A 129 4.87 11.73 16.69
CA VAL A 129 5.80 12.54 17.48
C VAL A 129 5.02 13.48 18.40
N LEU A 130 4.01 14.18 17.89
CA LEU A 130 3.15 15.07 18.67
C LEU A 130 2.47 14.32 19.82
N ALA A 131 1.82 13.19 19.53
CA ALA A 131 1.16 12.38 20.56
C ALA A 131 2.16 11.89 21.62
N SER A 132 3.39 11.56 21.23
CA SER A 132 4.44 11.10 22.15
C SER A 132 4.89 12.21 23.09
N ILE A 133 5.06 13.44 22.58
CA ILE A 133 5.43 14.61 23.40
C ILE A 133 4.30 15.00 24.34
N LEU A 134 3.06 15.07 23.84
CA LEU A 134 1.89 15.41 24.67
C LEU A 134 1.72 14.39 25.79
N LYS A 135 1.83 13.09 25.48
CA LYS A 135 1.76 12.03 26.47
C LYS A 135 2.91 12.10 27.48
N ALA A 136 4.12 12.46 27.06
CA ALA A 136 5.26 12.62 27.96
C ALA A 136 5.14 13.85 28.89
N LYS A 137 4.40 14.88 28.48
CA LYS A 137 4.08 16.06 29.30
C LYS A 137 2.76 15.91 30.08
N ASP A 138 2.19 14.71 30.14
CA ASP A 138 0.90 14.41 30.78
C ASP A 138 -0.28 15.26 30.26
N ILE A 139 -0.23 15.65 28.98
CA ILE A 139 -1.31 16.40 28.32
C ILE A 139 -2.30 15.42 27.68
N PRO A 140 -3.59 15.44 28.07
CA PRO A 140 -4.61 14.59 27.47
C PRO A 140 -4.71 14.82 25.96
N SER A 141 -4.54 13.74 25.20
CA SER A 141 -4.57 13.79 23.74
C SER A 141 -4.98 12.45 23.15
N GLN A 142 -5.42 12.48 21.89
CA GLN A 142 -5.91 11.31 21.19
C GLN A 142 -5.49 11.29 19.73
N VAL A 143 -4.88 10.18 19.29
CA VAL A 143 -4.55 9.97 17.88
C VAL A 143 -5.82 9.59 17.12
N ASN A 144 -6.08 10.32 16.04
CA ASN A 144 -7.20 10.11 15.14
C ASN A 144 -6.70 9.87 13.71
N SER A 145 -7.55 9.22 12.91
CA SER A 145 -7.25 8.88 11.52
C SER A 145 -8.50 8.92 10.65
N SER A 146 -8.31 9.29 9.39
CA SER A 146 -9.29 9.26 8.31
C SER A 146 -8.73 8.51 7.09
N LEU A 147 -9.50 8.45 5.99
CA LEU A 147 -9.08 7.85 4.72
C LEU A 147 -7.82 8.49 4.12
N VAL A 148 -7.48 9.71 4.52
CA VAL A 148 -6.48 10.54 3.84
C VAL A 148 -5.50 11.23 4.79
N HIS A 149 -5.70 11.12 6.11
CA HIS A 149 -4.97 11.91 7.10
C HIS A 149 -4.91 11.23 8.48
N VAL A 150 -3.87 11.53 9.25
CA VAL A 150 -3.68 11.11 10.65
C VAL A 150 -3.25 12.34 11.45
N TRP A 151 -3.88 12.55 12.61
CA TRP A 151 -3.65 13.74 13.44
C TRP A 151 -3.85 13.41 14.92
N VAL A 152 -3.60 14.40 15.78
CA VAL A 152 -3.81 14.31 17.23
C VAL A 152 -4.81 15.36 17.66
N ASP A 153 -5.85 14.97 18.38
CA ASP A 153 -6.73 15.90 19.10
C ASP A 153 -6.21 16.13 20.51
N TYR A 154 -6.37 17.36 20.99
CA TYR A 154 -6.05 17.80 22.34
C TYR A 154 -6.86 19.07 22.66
N GLU A 155 -6.93 19.46 23.93
CA GLU A 155 -7.69 20.64 24.33
C GLU A 155 -7.16 21.93 23.66
N GLY A 156 -8.06 22.70 23.05
CA GLY A 156 -7.70 23.93 22.34
C GLY A 156 -7.29 23.76 20.87
N LYS A 157 -7.27 22.52 20.33
CA LYS A 157 -7.04 22.30 18.91
C LYS A 157 -8.18 22.90 18.06
N GLN A 158 -7.82 23.68 17.05
CA GLN A 158 -8.79 24.19 16.09
C GLN A 158 -9.14 23.13 15.05
N GLU A 159 -10.42 22.92 14.81
CA GLU A 159 -10.87 22.02 13.74
C GLU A 159 -10.49 22.59 12.37
N THR A 160 -10.10 21.69 11.47
CA THR A 160 -9.85 22.03 10.06
C THR A 160 -10.75 21.20 9.15
N THR A 161 -10.74 21.47 7.85
CA THR A 161 -11.51 20.70 6.87
C THR A 161 -11.12 19.22 6.82
N ILE A 162 -9.90 18.87 7.23
CA ILE A 162 -9.37 17.49 7.22
C ILE A 162 -9.09 16.93 8.62
N GLU A 163 -9.23 17.74 9.66
CA GLU A 163 -9.07 17.38 11.08
C GLU A 163 -10.32 17.83 11.85
N ASN A 164 -11.39 17.05 11.72
CA ASN A 164 -12.66 17.31 12.41
C ASN A 164 -13.40 15.99 12.69
N ASN A 165 -14.50 16.07 13.43
CA ASN A 165 -15.26 14.90 13.85
C ASN A 165 -15.96 14.13 12.70
N GLN A 166 -16.28 14.77 11.57
CA GLN A 166 -16.99 14.14 10.45
C GLN A 166 -16.10 13.21 9.63
N VAL A 167 -14.79 13.45 9.65
CA VAL A 167 -13.83 12.72 8.80
C VAL A 167 -13.10 11.57 9.53
N LYS A 168 -13.30 11.40 10.84
CA LYS A 168 -12.67 10.33 11.64
C LYS A 168 -13.20 8.95 11.26
N PHE A 169 -12.40 7.90 11.42
CA PHE A 169 -12.88 6.52 11.39
C PHE A 169 -13.48 6.04 12.71
N TYR A 170 -13.00 6.57 13.84
CA TYR A 170 -13.39 6.10 15.16
C TYR A 170 -13.78 7.28 16.03
N GLN A 171 -14.97 7.20 16.63
CA GLN A 171 -15.35 8.02 17.78
C GLN A 171 -15.02 7.24 19.05
N HIS A 172 -14.57 7.96 20.08
CA HIS A 172 -14.44 7.40 21.41
C HIS A 172 -15.62 7.86 22.26
N ASP A 173 -16.23 6.92 22.96
CA ASP A 173 -17.23 7.22 23.97
C ASP A 173 -16.54 7.86 25.18
N PRO A 174 -16.92 9.09 25.57
CA PRO A 174 -16.27 9.81 26.67
C PRO A 174 -16.50 9.18 28.05
N GLU A 175 -17.54 8.35 28.21
CA GLU A 175 -17.88 7.71 29.49
C GLU A 175 -17.24 6.33 29.61
N THR A 176 -17.21 5.56 28.51
CA THR A 176 -16.75 4.15 28.52
C THR A 176 -15.36 3.96 27.90
N GLY A 177 -14.86 4.94 27.14
CA GLY A 177 -13.62 4.82 26.37
C GLY A 177 -13.73 3.89 25.14
N GLU A 178 -14.90 3.34 24.86
CA GLU A 178 -15.11 2.41 23.74
C GLU A 178 -14.94 3.10 22.38
N ARG A 179 -14.31 2.39 21.43
CA ARG A 179 -14.13 2.86 20.05
C ARG A 179 -15.31 2.41 19.20
N ARG A 180 -16.08 3.37 18.69
CA ARG A 180 -17.14 3.11 17.70
C ARG A 180 -16.66 3.51 16.32
N PHE A 181 -16.72 2.56 15.39
CA PHE A 181 -16.44 2.83 14.00
C PHE A 181 -17.54 3.71 13.39
N GLN A 182 -17.14 4.73 12.64
CA GLN A 182 -18.01 5.56 11.83
C GLN A 182 -17.49 5.59 10.39
N ILE A 183 -18.40 5.80 9.44
CA ILE A 183 -18.03 6.02 8.04
C ILE A 183 -17.71 7.51 7.88
N PRO A 184 -16.49 7.88 7.46
CA PRO A 184 -16.12 9.28 7.25
C PRO A 184 -16.98 9.94 6.16
N GLU A 185 -17.42 11.17 6.42
CA GLU A 185 -18.11 12.02 5.44
C GLU A 185 -17.08 12.85 4.66
N ILE A 186 -16.49 12.27 3.61
CA ILE A 186 -15.54 12.94 2.72
C ILE A 186 -16.03 12.83 1.28
N ALA A 187 -16.00 13.93 0.53
CA ALA A 187 -16.39 13.91 -0.87
C ALA A 187 -15.46 12.98 -1.67
N PRO A 188 -15.99 12.07 -2.52
CA PRO A 188 -15.16 11.13 -3.28
C PRO A 188 -14.08 11.80 -4.15
N GLY A 189 -14.35 13.01 -4.64
CA GLY A 189 -13.38 13.82 -5.40
C GLY A 189 -12.18 14.27 -4.57
N GLU A 190 -12.39 14.59 -3.29
CA GLU A 190 -11.32 14.98 -2.36
C GLU A 190 -10.45 13.78 -2.00
N VAL A 191 -11.06 12.61 -1.75
CA VAL A 191 -10.34 11.35 -1.55
C VAL A 191 -9.46 11.03 -2.76
N MET A 192 -10.03 11.11 -3.97
CA MET A 192 -9.29 10.83 -5.20
C MET A 192 -8.14 11.82 -5.42
N ASN A 193 -8.37 13.11 -5.17
CA ASN A 193 -7.33 14.12 -5.31
C ASN A 193 -6.19 13.90 -4.30
N SER A 194 -6.54 13.57 -3.05
CA SER A 194 -5.58 13.26 -2.00
C SER A 194 -4.74 12.03 -2.34
N TRP A 195 -5.36 10.93 -2.78
CA TRP A 195 -4.64 9.74 -3.23
C TRP A 195 -3.76 10.01 -4.45
N ARG A 196 -4.21 10.85 -5.39
CA ARG A 196 -3.37 11.27 -6.51
C ARG A 196 -2.14 12.02 -6.01
N GLN A 197 -2.29 12.95 -5.08
CA GLN A 197 -1.19 13.77 -4.57
C GLN A 197 -0.23 12.99 -3.66
N GLN A 198 -0.74 12.06 -2.84
CA GLN A 198 0.07 11.31 -1.88
C GLN A 198 0.67 10.02 -2.46
N LEU A 199 -0.06 9.32 -3.33
CA LEU A 199 0.32 7.97 -3.79
C LEU A 199 0.81 7.93 -5.23
N TRP A 200 0.23 8.72 -6.14
CA TRP A 200 0.50 8.62 -7.59
C TRP A 200 1.52 9.64 -8.10
N ALA A 201 1.31 10.93 -7.81
CA ALA A 201 2.18 12.01 -8.25
C ALA A 201 3.64 11.86 -7.79
N PRO A 202 3.93 11.52 -6.52
CA PRO A 202 5.30 11.33 -6.04
C PRO A 202 5.90 9.98 -6.41
N MET A 203 5.12 9.06 -7.00
CA MET A 203 5.63 7.74 -7.39
C MET A 203 6.80 7.91 -8.38
N PRO A 204 7.96 7.27 -8.15
CA PRO A 204 9.07 7.29 -9.08
C PRO A 204 8.67 6.85 -10.50
N ILE A 205 9.30 7.42 -11.52
CA ILE A 205 8.93 7.19 -12.93
C ILE A 205 9.15 5.73 -13.32
N ASP A 206 10.26 5.14 -12.89
CA ASP A 206 10.58 3.73 -13.06
C ASP A 206 9.48 2.82 -12.48
N ARG A 207 8.97 3.14 -11.29
CA ARG A 207 7.85 2.41 -10.66
C ARG A 207 6.57 2.52 -11.47
N ARG A 208 6.23 3.72 -11.96
CA ARG A 208 5.05 3.93 -12.83
C ARG A 208 5.16 3.15 -14.13
N VAL A 209 6.33 3.20 -14.79
CA VAL A 209 6.59 2.47 -16.03
C VAL A 209 6.49 0.97 -15.80
N LEU A 210 7.12 0.45 -14.75
CA LEU A 210 7.07 -0.98 -14.40
C LEU A 210 5.64 -1.45 -14.12
N LEU A 211 4.88 -0.68 -13.35
CA LEU A 211 3.48 -0.98 -13.06
C LEU A 211 2.65 -1.07 -14.35
N ILE A 212 2.68 -0.03 -15.18
CA ILE A 212 1.86 0.05 -16.41
C ILE A 212 2.28 -1.03 -17.41
N SER A 213 3.58 -1.15 -17.69
CA SER A 213 4.10 -2.11 -18.67
C SER A 213 3.78 -3.56 -18.28
N GLY A 214 3.94 -3.92 -17.01
CA GLY A 214 3.61 -5.26 -16.55
C GLY A 214 2.11 -5.55 -16.56
N LEU A 215 1.26 -4.57 -16.22
CA LEU A 215 -0.19 -4.72 -16.37
C LEU A 215 -0.59 -4.94 -17.83
N LEU A 216 -0.02 -4.17 -18.76
CA LEU A 216 -0.25 -4.35 -20.19
C LEU A 216 0.23 -5.73 -20.67
N ALA A 217 1.42 -6.16 -20.28
CA ALA A 217 1.97 -7.47 -20.62
C ALA A 217 1.08 -8.62 -20.12
N LEU A 218 0.59 -8.54 -18.88
CA LEU A 218 -0.32 -9.53 -18.31
C LEU A 218 -1.64 -9.59 -19.09
N VAL A 219 -2.24 -8.43 -19.42
CA VAL A 219 -3.47 -8.37 -20.21
C VAL A 219 -3.26 -8.96 -21.62
N VAL A 220 -2.17 -8.60 -22.29
CA VAL A 220 -1.81 -9.16 -23.62
C VAL A 220 -1.64 -10.68 -23.52
N ALA A 221 -0.92 -11.17 -22.52
CA ALA A 221 -0.75 -12.61 -22.29
C ALA A 221 -2.10 -13.31 -22.10
N ARG A 222 -3.01 -12.73 -21.31
CA ARG A 222 -4.37 -13.25 -21.11
C ARG A 222 -5.16 -13.33 -22.41
N VAL A 223 -5.08 -12.30 -23.27
CA VAL A 223 -5.81 -12.26 -24.55
C VAL A 223 -5.24 -13.28 -25.53
N VAL A 224 -3.91 -13.38 -25.66
CA VAL A 224 -3.25 -14.33 -26.57
C VAL A 224 -3.53 -15.78 -26.15
N LEU A 225 -3.45 -16.08 -24.85
CA LEU A 225 -3.74 -17.41 -24.30
C LEU A 225 -5.23 -17.78 -24.40
N ARG A 226 -6.13 -16.82 -24.65
CA ARG A 226 -7.55 -17.05 -24.94
C ARG A 226 -7.77 -17.39 -26.42
N LYS A 227 -7.19 -16.61 -27.35
CA LYS A 227 -7.34 -16.80 -28.81
C LYS A 227 -6.81 -18.14 -29.31
N LYS A 228 -5.71 -18.65 -28.72
CA LYS A 228 -5.16 -19.97 -29.06
C LYS A 228 -6.02 -21.17 -28.61
N GLY A 229 -7.13 -20.96 -27.91
CA GLY A 229 -8.04 -22.03 -27.48
C GLY A 229 -9.35 -22.11 -28.26
N THR A 230 -9.56 -21.25 -29.26
CA THR A 230 -10.77 -21.18 -30.11
C THR A 230 -10.51 -21.56 -31.57
N ALA A 231 -9.30 -22.03 -31.88
CA ALA A 231 -8.94 -22.59 -33.18
C ALA A 231 -8.88 -24.12 -33.06
N GLN A 232 -10.04 -24.74 -32.85
CA GLN A 232 -10.31 -26.16 -33.07
C GLN A 232 -11.77 -26.26 -33.51
#